data_AF-A0A517T8T9-F1
#
_entry.id   AF-A0A517T8T9-F1
#
_cell.length_a   1.000
_cell.length_b   1.000
_cell.length_c   1.000
_cell.angle_alpha   90.00
_cell.angle_beta   90.00
_cell.angle_gamma   90.00
#
_symmetry.space_group_name_H-M   'P 1'
#
loop_
_entity.id
_entity.type
_entity.pdbx_description
1 polymer ?
#
loop_
_entity_poly.entity_id
_entity_poly.type
_entity_poly.pdbx_seq_one_letter_code
_entity_poly.pdbx_strand_id
1 'polypeptide(L)'
;MTHKKNPQLQKSEAPPTNGLSTPVANKPQLTPLQANVELLKRGHREVLPRLREQLRDEPEIWRHLGNLAAQSRRSWIELIGGNDDLLKESVALYADNRVEEIAGDSPSPLEQLLAGRIVAHELRVLYFEALDAQNTDVEGTPIGEFRLKKQEIADRQLARAVQLLANVRSTLTRSVAIEVQMTSTAGTQETNGHSDKPRAESTRSNGHVGVNRINGLTQNPIPTVAHQE
;
A
#
# COMPACT_ATOMS: atom_id res chain seq x y z
N MET A 1 65.38 45.89 49.22
CA MET A 1 64.94 44.80 48.33
C MET A 1 63.44 44.62 48.46
N THR A 2 62.70 44.68 47.33
CA THR A 2 61.42 43.98 47.01
C THR A 2 60.23 44.06 47.99
N HIS A 3 58.96 44.35 47.64
CA HIS A 3 58.25 44.79 46.42
C HIS A 3 56.75 44.98 46.82
N LYS A 4 56.07 45.98 46.23
CA LYS A 4 54.64 46.08 45.78
C LYS A 4 53.51 45.45 46.66
N LYS A 5 52.30 46.02 46.84
CA LYS A 5 51.50 46.99 46.08
C LYS A 5 50.31 47.47 46.95
N ASN A 6 49.92 48.72 46.73
CA ASN A 6 48.86 49.51 47.38
C ASN A 6 47.43 49.07 46.94
N PRO A 7 46.37 49.20 47.79
CA PRO A 7 44.99 48.91 47.41
C PRO A 7 44.26 50.16 46.90
N GLN A 8 43.51 50.03 45.79
CA GLN A 8 42.52 51.04 45.37
C GLN A 8 41.14 50.40 45.21
N LEU A 9 40.18 51.02 45.90
CA LEU A 9 38.74 50.77 45.83
C LEU A 9 38.21 51.18 44.44
N GLN A 10 37.52 50.26 43.77
CA GLN A 10 36.82 50.52 42.51
C GLN A 10 35.32 50.77 42.75
N LYS A 11 34.85 51.80 42.05
CA LYS A 11 33.47 52.25 41.83
C LYS A 11 32.46 51.12 41.60
N SER A 12 31.32 51.21 42.28
CA SER A 12 30.06 50.55 41.88
C SER A 12 29.15 51.62 41.27
N GLU A 13 29.21 51.76 39.95
CA GLU A 13 28.23 52.50 39.13
C GLU A 13 27.17 51.49 38.64
N ALA A 14 25.89 51.76 38.93
CA ALA A 14 24.77 51.03 38.34
C ALA A 14 24.48 51.53 36.91
N PRO A 15 24.16 50.63 35.98
CA PRO A 15 23.27 50.99 34.88
C PRO A 15 22.23 49.85 34.60
N PRO A 16 21.36 49.99 33.59
CA PRO A 16 19.98 50.43 33.73
C PRO A 16 18.98 49.26 33.67
N THR A 17 17.77 49.52 34.15
CA THR A 17 16.56 48.72 33.91
C THR A 17 16.35 48.53 32.41
N ASN A 18 16.72 47.36 31.91
CA ASN A 18 16.41 46.92 30.55
C ASN A 18 15.20 45.97 30.59
N GLY A 19 14.29 46.18 29.65
CA GLY A 19 12.90 45.76 29.69
C GLY A 19 12.65 44.29 29.99
N LEU A 20 11.57 44.05 30.73
CA LEU A 20 10.85 42.79 30.75
C LEU A 20 10.37 42.46 29.33
N SER A 21 11.22 41.78 28.56
CA SER A 21 10.77 41.00 27.41
C SER A 21 9.96 39.82 27.93
N THR A 22 8.65 40.00 28.00
CA THR A 22 7.69 38.90 28.11
C THR A 22 7.99 37.88 26.99
N PRO A 23 8.10 36.57 27.29
CA PRO A 23 8.09 35.55 26.27
C PRO A 23 6.69 35.56 25.66
N VAL A 24 6.55 36.15 24.47
CA VAL A 24 5.35 35.96 23.66
C VAL A 24 5.28 34.47 23.35
N ALA A 25 4.35 33.78 23.99
CA ALA A 25 4.00 32.41 23.69
C ALA A 25 3.64 32.32 22.20
N ASN A 26 4.61 31.92 21.38
CA ASN A 26 4.47 31.78 19.95
C ASN A 26 3.55 30.57 19.70
N LYS A 27 2.25 30.81 19.53
CA LYS A 27 1.34 29.78 19.03
C LYS A 27 1.86 29.35 17.66
N PRO A 28 2.03 28.04 17.39
CA PRO A 28 2.51 27.60 16.09
C PRO A 28 1.58 28.15 15.00
N GLN A 29 2.12 28.97 14.12
CA GLN A 29 1.37 29.53 13.00
C GLN A 29 1.05 28.37 12.06
N LEU A 30 -0.24 28.07 11.89
CA LEU A 30 -0.68 27.04 10.96
C LEU A 30 -0.33 27.47 9.53
N THR A 31 0.15 26.52 8.73
CA THR A 31 0.27 26.75 7.29
C THR A 31 -1.12 26.99 6.70
N PRO A 32 -1.24 27.67 5.54
CA PRO A 32 -2.52 27.88 4.88
C PRO A 32 -3.30 26.59 4.62
N LEU A 33 -2.59 25.48 4.34
CA LEU A 33 -3.19 24.16 4.18
C LEU A 33 -3.75 23.64 5.51
N GLN A 34 -2.96 23.69 6.59
CA GLN A 34 -3.38 23.24 7.93
C GLN A 34 -4.60 24.04 8.42
N ALA A 35 -4.63 25.34 8.19
CA ALA A 35 -5.77 26.20 8.54
C ALA A 35 -7.06 25.77 7.82
N ASN A 36 -6.98 25.49 6.51
CA ASN A 36 -8.14 25.02 5.74
C ASN A 36 -8.60 23.62 6.17
N VAL A 37 -7.66 22.72 6.52
CA VAL A 37 -7.98 21.39 7.07
C VAL A 37 -8.70 21.52 8.42
N GLU A 38 -8.25 22.38 9.32
CA GLU A 38 -8.89 22.61 10.61
C GLU A 38 -10.29 23.23 10.48
N LEU A 39 -10.48 24.16 9.54
CA LEU A 39 -11.80 24.68 9.20
C LEU A 39 -12.72 23.58 8.68
N LEU A 40 -12.22 22.71 7.78
CA LEU A 40 -13.01 21.60 7.25
C LEU A 40 -13.42 20.61 8.36
N LYS A 41 -12.53 20.27 9.30
CA LYS A 41 -12.83 19.41 10.46
C LYS A 41 -13.92 19.99 11.36
N ARG A 42 -14.04 21.32 11.42
CA ARG A 42 -15.08 22.03 12.17
C ARG A 42 -16.41 22.15 11.40
N GLY A 43 -16.48 21.62 10.18
CA GLY A 43 -17.70 21.59 9.37
C GLY A 43 -17.82 22.72 8.34
N HIS A 44 -16.82 23.59 8.22
CA HIS A 44 -16.78 24.67 7.23
C HIS A 44 -16.49 24.10 5.83
N ARG A 45 -17.52 23.67 5.11
CA ARG A 45 -17.40 23.04 3.78
C ARG A 45 -17.09 24.04 2.66
N GLU A 46 -17.32 25.32 2.89
CA GLU A 46 -17.01 26.42 1.99
C GLU A 46 -15.53 26.52 1.63
N VAL A 47 -14.62 25.95 2.45
CA VAL A 47 -13.17 25.94 2.20
C VAL A 47 -12.72 24.90 1.17
N LEU A 48 -13.60 23.98 0.76
CA LEU A 48 -13.26 22.85 -0.14
C LEU A 48 -12.70 23.28 -1.51
N PRO A 49 -13.22 24.30 -2.21
CA PRO A 49 -12.65 24.73 -3.48
C PRO A 49 -11.19 25.19 -3.32
N ARG A 50 -10.91 26.00 -2.29
CA ARG A 50 -9.57 26.50 -1.98
C ARG A 50 -8.62 25.38 -1.57
N LEU A 51 -9.10 24.43 -0.76
CA LEU A 51 -8.33 23.25 -0.39
C LEU A 51 -8.00 22.39 -1.61
N ARG A 52 -8.92 22.27 -2.57
CA ARG A 52 -8.67 21.53 -3.82
C ARG A 52 -7.59 22.18 -4.67
N GLU A 53 -7.57 23.51 -4.77
CA GLU A 53 -6.50 24.24 -5.46
C GLU A 53 -5.15 23.98 -4.80
N GLN A 54 -5.07 24.12 -3.47
CA GLN A 54 -3.84 23.82 -2.72
C GLN A 54 -3.36 22.38 -2.91
N LEU A 55 -4.28 21.40 -2.91
CA LEU A 55 -3.92 20.00 -3.18
C LEU A 55 -3.47 19.79 -4.64
N ARG A 56 -3.99 20.56 -5.62
CA ARG A 56 -3.47 20.49 -7.00
C ARG A 56 -2.04 21.02 -7.09
N ASP A 57 -1.72 22.06 -6.33
CA ASP A 57 -0.38 22.67 -6.29
C ASP A 57 0.64 21.79 -5.56
N GLU A 58 0.19 20.96 -4.61
CA GLU A 58 1.02 20.01 -3.86
C GLU A 58 0.54 18.55 -4.06
N PRO A 59 0.81 17.93 -5.23
CA PRO A 59 0.26 16.61 -5.55
C PRO A 59 0.66 15.49 -4.61
N GLU A 60 1.84 15.59 -4.00
CA GLU A 60 2.35 14.59 -3.08
C GLU A 60 1.43 14.38 -1.86
N ILE A 61 0.72 15.44 -1.44
CA ILE A 61 -0.18 15.35 -0.29
C ILE A 61 -1.39 14.47 -0.59
N TRP A 62 -2.11 14.72 -1.69
CA TRP A 62 -3.26 13.88 -2.03
C TRP A 62 -2.86 12.51 -2.58
N ARG A 63 -1.66 12.36 -3.16
CA ARG A 63 -1.12 11.04 -3.53
C ARG A 63 -0.88 10.19 -2.29
N HIS A 64 -0.26 10.77 -1.26
CA HIS A 64 -0.03 10.10 0.01
C HIS A 64 -1.34 9.81 0.74
N LEU A 65 -2.18 10.83 0.95
CA LEU A 65 -3.46 10.67 1.63
C LEU A 65 -4.43 9.78 0.84
N GLY A 66 -4.39 9.81 -0.49
CA GLY A 66 -5.25 9.01 -1.37
C GLY A 66 -4.78 7.57 -1.56
N ASN A 67 -3.65 7.17 -0.97
CA ASN A 67 -3.16 5.80 -1.06
C ASN A 67 -4.00 4.86 -0.19
N LEU A 68 -5.09 4.32 -0.76
CA LEU A 68 -6.04 3.45 -0.05
C LEU A 68 -5.41 2.13 0.42
N ALA A 69 -4.38 1.62 -0.28
CA ALA A 69 -3.66 0.44 0.18
C ALA A 69 -2.89 0.75 1.47
N ALA A 70 -2.20 1.89 1.53
CA ALA A 70 -1.52 2.34 2.74
C ALA A 70 -2.51 2.62 3.89
N GLN A 71 -3.66 3.25 3.61
CA GLN A 71 -4.70 3.45 4.63
C GLN A 71 -5.27 2.13 5.17
N SER A 72 -5.50 1.16 4.30
CA SER A 72 -5.95 -0.17 4.68
C SER A 72 -4.92 -0.85 5.60
N ARG A 73 -3.63 -0.84 5.22
CA ARG A 73 -2.55 -1.38 6.07
C ARG A 73 -2.51 -0.68 7.42
N ARG A 74 -2.56 0.66 7.45
CA ARG A 74 -2.59 1.42 8.71
C ARG A 74 -3.75 0.99 9.61
N SER A 75 -4.93 0.79 9.04
CA SER A 75 -6.11 0.33 9.80
C SER A 75 -5.90 -1.05 10.40
N TRP A 76 -5.28 -1.98 9.66
CA TRP A 76 -4.91 -3.30 10.18
C TRP A 76 -3.80 -3.22 11.23
N ILE A 77 -2.80 -2.37 11.04
CA ILE A 77 -1.71 -2.16 12.02
C ILE A 77 -2.28 -1.65 13.35
N GLU A 78 -3.18 -0.66 13.32
CA GLU A 78 -3.84 -0.17 14.54
C GLU A 78 -4.66 -1.27 15.21
N LEU A 79 -5.35 -2.09 14.43
CA LEU A 79 -6.16 -3.19 14.97
C LEU A 79 -5.30 -4.33 15.56
N ILE A 80 -4.20 -4.68 14.91
CA ILE A 80 -3.25 -5.71 15.36
C ILE A 80 -2.51 -5.24 16.61
N GLY A 81 -2.01 -4.00 16.60
CA GLY A 81 -1.19 -3.45 17.68
C GLY A 81 -1.99 -3.01 18.92
N GLY A 82 -3.26 -2.64 18.76
CA GLY A 82 -4.10 -2.20 19.89
C GLY A 82 -3.51 -1.00 20.62
N ASN A 83 -3.05 -1.21 21.86
CA ASN A 83 -2.39 -0.18 22.68
C ASN A 83 -0.85 -0.32 22.73
N ASP A 84 -0.28 -1.29 22.03
CA ASP A 84 1.17 -1.51 21.99
C ASP A 84 1.80 -0.75 20.81
N ASP A 85 2.36 0.42 21.10
CA ASP A 85 2.98 1.27 20.08
C ASP A 85 4.24 0.64 19.48
N LEU A 86 4.98 -0.19 20.24
CA LEU A 86 6.15 -0.90 19.72
C LEU A 86 5.72 -1.95 18.70
N LEU A 87 4.63 -2.68 18.98
CA LEU A 87 4.06 -3.64 18.04
C LEU A 87 3.55 -2.94 16.78
N LYS A 88 2.86 -1.79 16.90
CA LYS A 88 2.41 -1.01 15.73
C LYS A 88 3.57 -0.61 14.83
N GLU A 89 4.62 -0.04 15.41
CA GLU A 89 5.80 0.39 14.67
C GLU A 89 6.50 -0.81 14.00
N SER A 90 6.64 -1.92 14.73
CA SER A 90 7.26 -3.14 14.21
C SER A 90 6.49 -3.73 13.03
N VAL A 91 5.16 -3.78 13.12
CA VAL A 91 4.30 -4.28 12.03
C VAL A 91 4.30 -3.30 10.85
N ALA A 92 4.39 -1.99 11.09
CA ALA A 92 4.50 -1.00 10.03
C ALA A 92 5.80 -1.18 9.23
N LEU A 93 6.95 -1.27 9.90
CA LEU A 93 8.25 -1.51 9.26
C LEU A 93 8.28 -2.84 8.51
N TYR A 94 7.73 -3.90 9.11
CA TYR A 94 7.57 -5.19 8.44
C TYR A 94 6.73 -5.06 7.17
N ALA A 95 5.58 -4.40 7.25
CA ALA A 95 4.67 -4.27 6.12
C ALA A 95 5.29 -3.47 4.98
N ASP A 96 6.01 -2.38 5.27
CA ASP A 96 6.65 -1.58 4.23
C ASP A 96 7.80 -2.33 3.57
N ASN A 97 8.65 -3.02 4.35
CA ASN A 97 9.69 -3.89 3.79
C ASN A 97 9.10 -5.02 2.93
N ARG A 98 7.96 -5.59 3.35
CA ARG A 98 7.26 -6.64 2.61
C ARG A 98 6.70 -6.12 1.28
N VAL A 99 6.20 -4.88 1.25
CA VAL A 99 5.75 -4.25 0.01
C VAL A 99 6.91 -4.10 -0.97
N GLU A 100 8.07 -3.64 -0.50
CA GLU A 100 9.28 -3.50 -1.32
C GLU A 100 9.76 -4.85 -1.87
N GLU A 101 9.84 -5.88 -1.00
CA GLU A 101 10.22 -7.25 -1.40
C GLU A 101 9.30 -7.80 -2.48
N ILE A 102 7.98 -7.65 -2.30
CA ILE A 102 7.00 -8.16 -3.27
C ILE A 102 7.05 -7.37 -4.57
N ALA A 103 7.24 -6.05 -4.53
CA ALA A 103 7.27 -5.19 -5.70
C ALA A 103 8.53 -5.42 -6.56
N GLY A 104 9.69 -5.60 -5.93
CA GLY A 104 11.00 -5.74 -6.57
C GLY A 104 11.65 -4.39 -6.89
N ASP A 105 12.80 -4.42 -7.58
CA ASP A 105 13.67 -3.25 -7.75
C ASP A 105 13.13 -2.15 -8.69
N SER A 106 12.20 -2.48 -9.59
CA SER A 106 11.65 -1.54 -10.58
C SER A 106 10.20 -1.89 -10.94
N PRO A 107 9.28 -1.79 -9.96
CA PRO A 107 7.90 -2.18 -10.18
C PRO A 107 7.19 -1.17 -11.08
N SER A 108 6.38 -1.68 -12.00
CA SER A 108 5.37 -0.85 -12.66
C SER A 108 4.36 -0.30 -11.64
N PRO A 109 3.63 0.80 -11.94
CA PRO A 109 2.63 1.34 -11.03
C PRO A 109 1.56 0.32 -10.60
N LEU A 110 1.23 -0.63 -11.49
CA LEU A 110 0.28 -1.69 -11.21
C LEU A 110 0.87 -2.76 -10.27
N GLU A 111 2.14 -3.11 -10.43
CA GLU A 111 2.85 -4.02 -9.50
C GLU A 111 2.96 -3.40 -8.11
N GLN A 112 3.30 -2.12 -8.03
CA GLN A 112 3.35 -1.39 -6.75
C GLN A 112 1.99 -1.40 -6.03
N LEU A 113 0.90 -1.15 -6.78
CA LEU A 113 -0.46 -1.20 -6.26
C LEU A 113 -0.83 -2.61 -5.76
N LEU A 114 -0.49 -3.64 -6.53
CA LEU A 114 -0.78 -5.02 -6.17
C LEU A 114 0.05 -5.50 -4.98
N ALA A 115 1.32 -5.12 -4.89
CA ALA A 115 2.18 -5.40 -3.73
C ALA A 115 1.58 -4.81 -2.45
N GLY A 116 1.21 -3.52 -2.47
CA GLY A 116 0.55 -2.86 -1.35
C GLY A 116 -0.77 -3.54 -0.94
N ARG A 117 -1.52 -4.07 -1.91
CA ARG A 117 -2.77 -4.79 -1.66
C ARG A 117 -2.54 -6.20 -1.09
N ILE A 118 -1.53 -6.91 -1.59
CA ILE A 118 -1.15 -8.24 -1.08
C ILE A 118 -0.80 -8.14 0.40
N VAL A 119 0.07 -7.20 0.77
CA VAL A 119 0.46 -7.02 2.18
C VAL A 119 -0.75 -6.63 3.06
N ALA A 120 -1.66 -5.78 2.58
CA ALA A 120 -2.88 -5.47 3.33
C ALA A 120 -3.78 -6.69 3.57
N HIS A 121 -3.84 -7.62 2.60
CA HIS A 121 -4.57 -8.88 2.77
C HIS A 121 -3.82 -9.89 3.65
N GLU A 122 -2.50 -9.95 3.55
CA GLU A 122 -1.64 -10.77 4.42
C GLU A 122 -1.84 -10.39 5.89
N LEU A 123 -1.77 -9.09 6.22
CA LEU A 123 -2.07 -8.59 7.57
C LEU A 123 -3.46 -9.00 8.06
N ARG A 124 -4.46 -8.93 7.19
CA ARG A 124 -5.83 -9.33 7.52
C ARG A 124 -5.95 -10.83 7.79
N VAL A 125 -5.33 -11.67 6.97
CA VAL A 125 -5.34 -13.14 7.13
C VAL A 125 -4.70 -13.51 8.46
N LEU A 126 -3.47 -13.03 8.69
CA LEU A 126 -2.71 -13.32 9.90
C LEU A 126 -3.43 -12.82 11.17
N TYR A 127 -4.13 -11.68 11.08
CA TYR A 127 -4.97 -11.20 12.17
C TYR A 127 -6.11 -12.16 12.50
N PHE A 128 -6.85 -12.64 11.50
CA PHE A 128 -7.95 -13.57 11.74
C PHE A 128 -7.47 -14.95 12.21
N GLU A 129 -6.35 -15.45 11.70
CA GLU A 129 -5.72 -16.68 12.19
C GLU A 129 -5.30 -16.56 13.67
N ALA A 130 -4.65 -15.44 14.03
CA ALA A 130 -4.26 -15.19 15.41
C ALA A 130 -5.48 -15.08 16.34
N LEU A 131 -6.55 -14.41 15.88
CA LEU A 131 -7.80 -14.33 16.64
C LEU A 131 -8.44 -15.71 16.82
N ASP A 132 -8.49 -16.53 15.78
CA ASP A 132 -9.07 -17.87 15.85
C ASP A 132 -8.31 -18.74 16.86
N ALA A 133 -6.98 -18.73 16.80
CA ALA A 133 -6.12 -19.42 17.75
C ALA A 133 -6.31 -18.96 19.22
N GLN A 134 -6.67 -17.70 19.45
CA GLN A 134 -6.88 -17.13 20.78
C GLN A 134 -8.29 -17.38 21.33
N ASN A 135 -9.27 -17.67 20.48
CA ASN A 135 -10.69 -17.73 20.86
C ASN A 135 -11.27 -19.11 20.51
N THR A 136 -10.72 -20.16 21.08
CA THR A 136 -11.20 -21.54 20.88
C THR A 136 -12.54 -21.82 21.58
N ASP A 137 -12.95 -20.95 22.50
CA ASP A 137 -14.17 -21.03 23.28
C ASP A 137 -15.45 -20.72 22.48
N VAL A 138 -15.32 -20.08 21.31
CA VAL A 138 -16.46 -19.72 20.44
C VAL A 138 -16.69 -20.69 19.29
N GLU A 139 -16.00 -21.82 19.26
CA GLU A 139 -16.17 -22.85 18.24
C GLU A 139 -17.61 -23.42 18.25
N GLY A 140 -18.20 -23.60 17.07
CA GLY A 140 -19.59 -24.05 16.92
C GLY A 140 -20.66 -23.00 17.26
N THR A 141 -20.28 -21.76 17.58
CA THR A 141 -21.22 -20.64 17.77
C THR A 141 -21.40 -19.83 16.48
N PRO A 142 -22.51 -19.07 16.34
CA PRO A 142 -22.68 -18.15 15.21
C PRO A 142 -21.56 -17.12 15.05
N ILE A 143 -20.89 -16.75 16.16
CA ILE A 143 -19.75 -15.83 16.15
C ILE A 143 -18.52 -16.52 15.56
N GLY A 144 -18.27 -17.78 15.92
CA GLY A 144 -17.21 -18.61 15.34
C GLY A 144 -17.39 -18.81 13.84
N GLU A 145 -18.59 -19.19 13.40
CA GLU A 145 -18.89 -19.34 11.96
C GLU A 145 -18.71 -18.03 11.17
N PHE A 146 -19.13 -16.89 11.75
CA PHE A 146 -18.92 -15.59 11.14
C PHE A 146 -17.43 -15.25 10.98
N ARG A 147 -16.61 -15.56 11.99
CA ARG A 147 -15.16 -15.33 11.96
C ARG A 147 -14.48 -16.20 10.90
N LEU A 148 -14.80 -17.49 10.88
CA LEU A 148 -14.30 -18.42 9.86
C LEU A 148 -14.63 -17.93 8.45
N LYS A 149 -15.88 -17.49 8.21
CA LYS A 149 -16.28 -16.91 6.93
C LYS A 149 -15.47 -15.65 6.58
N LYS A 150 -15.14 -14.80 7.55
CA LYS A 150 -14.33 -13.59 7.32
C LYS A 150 -12.88 -13.92 6.96
N GLN A 151 -12.32 -14.96 7.60
CA GLN A 151 -11.00 -15.51 7.31
C GLN A 151 -10.95 -16.08 5.89
N GLU A 152 -11.88 -16.97 5.53
CA GLU A 152 -11.92 -17.54 4.16
C GLU A 152 -12.04 -16.46 3.07
N ILE A 153 -12.81 -15.40 3.33
CA ILE A 153 -12.89 -14.26 2.40
C ILE A 153 -11.54 -13.57 2.28
N ALA A 154 -10.81 -13.39 3.38
CA ALA A 154 -9.48 -12.79 3.38
C ALA A 154 -8.51 -13.65 2.55
N ASP A 155 -8.49 -14.95 2.78
CA ASP A 155 -7.62 -15.90 2.06
C ASP A 155 -7.88 -15.89 0.56
N ARG A 156 -9.16 -15.96 0.16
CA ARG A 156 -9.53 -15.88 -1.27
C ARG A 156 -9.09 -14.56 -1.90
N GLN A 157 -9.18 -13.45 -1.17
CA GLN A 157 -8.77 -12.14 -1.66
C GLN A 157 -7.24 -12.02 -1.78
N LEU A 158 -6.49 -12.60 -0.84
CA LEU A 158 -5.04 -12.70 -0.89
C LEU A 158 -4.60 -13.52 -2.11
N ALA A 159 -5.11 -14.75 -2.25
CA ALA A 159 -4.79 -15.64 -3.36
C ALA A 159 -5.08 -14.99 -4.72
N ARG A 160 -6.21 -14.29 -4.85
CA ARG A 160 -6.55 -13.55 -6.06
C ARG A 160 -5.59 -12.40 -6.34
N ALA A 161 -5.15 -11.66 -5.32
CA ALA A 161 -4.21 -10.56 -5.50
C ALA A 161 -2.83 -11.07 -5.97
N VAL A 162 -2.35 -12.18 -5.40
CA VAL A 162 -1.12 -12.86 -5.83
C VAL A 162 -1.22 -13.33 -7.28
N GLN A 163 -2.32 -13.96 -7.66
CA GLN A 163 -2.55 -14.39 -9.05
C GLN A 163 -2.56 -13.21 -10.03
N LEU A 164 -3.18 -12.08 -9.65
CA LEU A 164 -3.18 -10.88 -10.48
C LEU A 164 -1.76 -10.33 -10.67
N LEU A 165 -0.93 -10.30 -9.63
CA LEU A 165 0.46 -9.86 -9.76
C LEU A 165 1.26 -10.78 -10.70
N ALA A 166 1.10 -12.10 -10.57
CA ALA A 166 1.72 -13.06 -11.48
C ALA A 166 1.27 -12.86 -12.95
N ASN A 167 -0.01 -12.58 -13.17
CA ASN A 167 -0.56 -12.31 -14.50
C ASN A 167 -0.01 -11.01 -15.10
N VAL A 168 0.11 -9.94 -14.30
CA VAL A 168 0.72 -8.68 -14.74
C VAL A 168 2.18 -8.92 -15.15
N ARG A 169 2.96 -9.57 -14.30
CA ARG A 169 4.37 -9.90 -14.58
C ARG A 169 4.54 -10.73 -15.85
N SER A 170 3.78 -11.81 -15.99
CA SER A 170 3.85 -12.67 -17.19
C SER A 170 3.47 -11.94 -18.48
N THR A 171 2.52 -10.99 -18.41
CA THR A 171 2.12 -10.17 -19.56
C THR A 171 3.25 -9.21 -19.95
N LEU A 172 3.85 -8.53 -18.97
CA LEU A 172 4.97 -7.61 -19.21
C LEU A 172 6.18 -8.33 -19.80
N THR A 173 6.55 -9.50 -19.24
CA THR A 173 7.66 -10.31 -19.77
C THR A 173 7.40 -10.79 -21.20
N ARG A 174 6.16 -11.19 -21.51
CA ARG A 174 5.78 -11.63 -22.87
C ARG A 174 5.85 -10.48 -23.87
N SER A 175 5.40 -9.29 -23.50
CA SER A 175 5.44 -8.11 -24.38
C SER A 175 6.87 -7.76 -24.78
N VAL A 176 7.81 -7.78 -23.84
CA VAL A 176 9.24 -7.54 -24.13
C VAL A 176 9.82 -8.59 -25.08
N ALA A 177 9.48 -9.86 -24.90
CA ALA A 177 9.97 -10.94 -25.77
C ALA A 177 9.49 -10.81 -27.22
N ILE A 178 8.26 -10.33 -27.44
CA ILE A 178 7.71 -10.11 -28.79
C ILE A 178 8.43 -8.94 -29.49
N GLU A 179 8.69 -7.86 -28.78
CA GLU A 179 9.39 -6.68 -29.32
C GLU A 179 10.80 -7.04 -29.84
N VAL A 180 11.57 -7.80 -29.05
CA VAL A 180 12.92 -8.27 -29.42
C VAL A 180 12.89 -9.17 -30.68
N GLN A 181 11.84 -9.96 -30.87
CA GLN A 181 11.71 -10.83 -32.07
C GLN A 181 11.36 -10.04 -33.34
N MET A 182 10.56 -8.96 -33.23
CA MET A 182 10.22 -8.12 -34.39
C MET A 182 11.41 -7.26 -34.83
N THR A 183 12.21 -6.74 -33.90
CA THR A 183 13.41 -5.97 -34.25
C THR A 183 14.53 -6.83 -34.82
N SER A 184 14.59 -8.11 -34.44
CA SER A 184 15.58 -9.07 -34.97
C SER A 184 15.25 -9.53 -36.40
N THR A 185 13.97 -9.60 -36.76
CA THR A 185 13.54 -10.03 -38.11
C THR A 185 13.57 -8.93 -39.17
N ALA A 186 13.72 -7.65 -38.77
CA ALA A 186 13.87 -6.52 -39.70
C ALA A 186 15.31 -6.31 -40.23
N GLY A 187 16.30 -7.09 -39.75
CA GLY A 187 17.72 -6.90 -40.06
C GLY A 187 18.35 -7.82 -41.11
N THR A 188 17.60 -8.72 -41.75
CA THR A 188 18.19 -9.69 -42.70
C THR A 188 17.33 -9.88 -43.95
N GLN A 189 17.39 -8.91 -44.87
CA GLN A 189 17.10 -9.12 -46.28
C GLN A 189 18.22 -8.50 -47.12
N GLU A 190 19.35 -9.20 -47.21
CA GLU A 190 20.26 -9.10 -48.35
C GLU A 190 20.31 -10.47 -49.06
N THR A 191 19.74 -10.44 -50.27
CA THR A 191 19.95 -11.23 -51.48
C THR A 191 20.89 -12.45 -51.41
N ASN A 192 20.36 -13.64 -51.72
CA ASN A 192 20.81 -14.38 -52.91
C ASN A 192 19.91 -15.57 -53.22
N GLY A 193 19.65 -15.75 -54.52
CA GLY A 193 18.84 -16.83 -55.05
C GLY A 193 19.61 -18.13 -55.32
N HIS A 194 18.81 -19.07 -55.83
CA HIS A 194 19.17 -20.21 -56.67
C HIS A 194 19.40 -21.58 -55.99
N SER A 195 18.37 -22.42 -56.20
CA SER A 195 18.40 -23.82 -56.63
C SER A 195 18.00 -24.94 -55.67
N ASP A 196 17.05 -25.69 -56.23
CA ASP A 196 16.82 -27.14 -56.21
C ASP A 196 16.39 -27.88 -54.93
N LYS A 197 15.18 -28.45 -55.08
CA LYS A 197 14.61 -29.63 -54.40
C LYS A 197 15.55 -30.86 -54.55
N PRO A 198 15.45 -31.94 -53.74
CA PRO A 198 14.17 -32.54 -53.32
C PRO A 198 14.06 -33.26 -51.94
N ARG A 199 12.79 -33.42 -51.53
CA ARG A 199 12.10 -34.58 -50.93
C ARG A 199 12.84 -35.48 -49.91
N ALA A 200 12.29 -35.54 -48.69
CA ALA A 200 12.12 -36.79 -47.94
C ALA A 200 10.95 -36.68 -46.93
N GLU A 201 10.18 -37.75 -46.85
CA GLU A 201 9.06 -38.00 -45.92
C GLU A 201 9.50 -38.02 -44.46
N SER A 202 8.66 -37.51 -43.55
CA SER A 202 8.49 -38.16 -42.24
C SER A 202 7.18 -37.76 -41.58
N THR A 203 6.34 -38.77 -41.42
CA THR A 203 5.15 -38.92 -40.58
C THR A 203 5.15 -38.09 -39.29
N ARG A 204 4.08 -37.31 -39.05
CA ARG A 204 3.62 -37.02 -37.69
C ARG A 204 2.12 -37.23 -37.54
N SER A 205 1.87 -38.04 -36.51
CA SER A 205 0.61 -38.48 -35.95
C SER A 205 -0.32 -37.33 -35.59
N ASN A 206 -1.59 -37.55 -35.90
CA ASN A 206 -2.74 -36.71 -35.58
C ASN A 206 -3.07 -36.84 -34.08
N GLY A 207 -3.23 -35.71 -33.40
CA GLY A 207 -3.68 -35.68 -32.00
C GLY A 207 -4.32 -34.33 -31.69
N HIS A 208 -5.59 -34.19 -32.06
CA HIS A 208 -6.43 -33.07 -31.67
C HIS A 208 -7.73 -33.58 -31.04
N VAL A 209 -8.38 -32.68 -30.30
CA VAL A 209 -9.66 -32.81 -29.56
C VAL A 209 -9.40 -33.22 -28.10
N GLY A 210 -9.53 -32.37 -27.09
CA GLY A 210 -10.43 -31.23 -26.93
C GLY A 210 -11.64 -31.69 -26.11
N VAL A 211 -11.60 -31.48 -24.78
CA VAL A 211 -12.81 -31.56 -23.95
C VAL A 211 -12.85 -30.38 -23.00
N ASN A 212 -13.79 -29.51 -23.32
CA ASN A 212 -14.28 -28.36 -22.59
C ASN A 212 -15.45 -28.85 -21.70
N ARG A 213 -15.49 -28.50 -20.41
CA ARG A 213 -16.70 -28.58 -19.54
C ARG A 213 -16.57 -27.51 -18.45
N ILE A 214 -17.16 -26.33 -18.65
CA ILE A 214 -18.55 -25.94 -18.35
C ILE A 214 -18.78 -25.76 -16.84
N ASN A 215 -18.95 -24.48 -16.50
CA ASN A 215 -19.43 -23.92 -15.24
C ASN A 215 -20.78 -24.51 -14.82
N GLY A 216 -20.90 -24.93 -13.57
CA GLY A 216 -22.17 -25.17 -12.89
C GLY A 216 -22.43 -24.06 -11.87
N LEU A 217 -23.19 -23.05 -12.28
CA LEU A 217 -23.90 -22.14 -11.38
C LEU A 217 -25.10 -22.89 -10.81
N THR A 218 -25.14 -23.13 -9.50
CA THR A 218 -26.38 -23.43 -8.79
C THR A 218 -26.73 -22.25 -7.90
N GLN A 219 -27.80 -21.57 -8.30
CA GLN A 219 -28.52 -20.59 -7.50
C GLN A 219 -29.17 -21.31 -6.32
N ASN A 220 -28.92 -20.86 -5.09
CA ASN A 220 -29.75 -21.22 -3.95
C ASN A 220 -30.82 -20.13 -3.73
N PRO A 221 -32.10 -20.50 -3.55
CA PRO A 221 -33.19 -19.55 -3.35
C PRO A 221 -33.18 -18.94 -1.94
N ILE A 222 -33.66 -17.70 -1.87
CA ILE A 222 -33.91 -16.92 -0.65
C ILE A 222 -35.06 -17.58 0.14
N PRO A 223 -34.93 -17.84 1.46
CA PRO A 223 -36.09 -18.19 2.27
C PRO A 223 -36.93 -16.95 2.58
N THR A 224 -38.16 -16.98 2.11
CA THR A 224 -39.29 -16.10 2.44
C THR A 224 -39.48 -16.01 3.95
N VAL A 225 -39.47 -14.79 4.49
CA VAL A 225 -39.90 -14.50 5.86
C VAL A 225 -41.41 -14.70 5.94
N ALA A 226 -41.85 -15.76 6.63
CA ALA A 226 -43.23 -15.91 7.03
C ALA A 226 -43.49 -15.00 8.23
N HIS A 227 -44.36 -14.02 8.03
CA HIS A 227 -45.15 -13.39 9.09
C HIS A 227 -46.15 -14.41 9.64
N GLN A 228 -46.26 -14.50 10.97
CA GLN A 228 -47.46 -14.83 11.75
C GLN A 228 -47.08 -14.63 13.22
N GLU A 229 -47.56 -13.52 13.81
CA GLU A 229 -48.73 -13.41 14.71
C GLU A 229 -48.39 -13.71 16.17
#